data_AF-A0A0Q9IXH9-F1
#
_entry.id   AF-A0A0Q9IXH9-F1
#
_cell.length_a   1.000
_cell.length_b   1.000
_cell.length_c   1.000
_cell.angle_alpha   90.00
_cell.angle_beta   90.00
_cell.angle_gamma   90.00
#
_symmetry.space_group_name_H-M   'P 1'
#
loop_
_entity.id
_entity.type
_entity.pdbx_description
1 polymer ?
#
loop_
_entity_poly.entity_id
_entity_poly.type
_entity_poly.pdbx_seq_one_letter_code
_entity_poly.pdbx_strand_id
1 'polypeptide(L)'
;MTDLAPAPAGWYPDPSGSGQRWWDGRQWTEYATPLDPPAYAPYGTEVRARVAAGTPVDTVWIWLIVTLPCLALIPLFQFDPSGYMLSSLTDPMAQVRMYFDPMYLTATALSWLLYGAAVGFAYLDVAGLRKLAYTRQFHWACLSPFVYVIGRSVVVKRQAGRGSAPMWVAIALSVAALIGMLAWSGVIVANLMNATLSSYTYM
;
A
#
# COMPACT_ATOMS: atom_id res chain seq x y z
N MET A 1 -11.03 44.11 43.12
CA MET A 1 -9.75 44.75 42.80
C MET A 1 -8.72 43.63 42.66
N THR A 2 -8.44 43.19 41.44
CA THR A 2 -7.38 42.20 41.17
C THR A 2 -6.05 42.94 41.07
N ASP A 3 -5.22 42.76 42.08
CA ASP A 3 -3.87 43.33 42.14
C ASP A 3 -2.99 42.55 41.13
N LEU A 4 -2.65 43.16 40.00
CA LEU A 4 -1.71 42.57 39.05
C LEU A 4 -0.31 42.81 39.61
N ALA A 5 0.31 41.77 40.18
CA ALA A 5 1.70 41.83 40.58
C ALA A 5 2.57 42.27 39.38
N PRO A 6 3.48 43.25 39.56
CA PRO A 6 4.35 43.69 38.48
C PRO A 6 5.20 42.52 37.98
N ALA A 7 5.39 42.44 36.66
CA ALA A 7 6.20 41.39 36.06
C ALA A 7 7.61 41.39 36.69
N PRO A 8 8.12 40.24 37.17
CA PRO A 8 9.44 40.16 37.80
C PRO A 8 10.54 40.51 36.80
N ALA A 9 11.70 40.93 37.31
CA ALA A 9 12.84 41.24 36.45
C ALA A 9 13.30 39.98 35.68
N GLY A 10 13.48 40.10 34.37
CA GLY A 10 13.78 38.95 33.51
C GLY A 10 13.86 39.29 32.03
N TRP A 11 14.24 38.29 31.22
CA TRP A 11 14.19 38.38 29.76
C TRP A 11 12.78 38.08 29.26
N TYR A 12 12.25 38.99 28.45
CA TYR A 12 10.92 38.86 27.86
C TYR A 12 10.98 39.15 26.36
N PRO A 13 9.99 38.69 25.57
CA PRO A 13 9.91 39.02 24.14
C PRO A 13 9.95 40.54 23.91
N ASP A 14 10.82 40.99 23.03
CA ASP A 14 10.99 42.42 22.73
C ASP A 14 9.73 42.97 22.04
N PRO A 15 9.03 43.98 22.61
CA PRO A 15 7.86 44.59 21.97
C PRO A 15 8.19 45.32 20.66
N SER A 16 9.46 45.69 20.45
CA SER A 16 9.93 46.51 19.34
C SER A 16 10.52 45.74 18.16
N GLY A 17 10.66 44.41 18.26
CA GLY A 17 11.26 43.62 17.18
C GLY A 17 11.39 42.12 17.48
N SER A 18 12.20 41.43 16.67
CA SER A 18 12.51 40.01 16.88
C SER A 18 13.66 39.85 17.88
N GLY A 19 13.35 39.43 19.10
CA GLY A 19 14.37 39.20 20.12
C GLY A 19 13.81 39.07 21.53
N GLN A 20 14.73 39.01 22.50
CA GLN A 20 14.39 39.17 23.91
C GLN A 20 15.02 40.46 24.44
N ARG A 21 14.29 41.17 25.30
CA ARG A 21 14.73 42.39 25.95
C ARG A 21 14.61 42.22 27.47
N TRP A 22 15.54 42.80 28.21
CA TRP A 22 15.55 42.68 29.67
C TRP A 22 14.61 43.71 30.32
N TRP A 23 13.67 43.21 31.12
CA TRP A 23 12.79 43.98 32.00
C TRP A 23 13.38 44.02 33.40
N ASP A 24 13.54 45.22 33.98
CA ASP A 24 14.14 45.39 35.32
C ASP A 24 13.11 45.34 36.46
N GLY A 25 11.83 45.12 36.16
CA GLY A 25 10.73 45.16 37.12
C GLY A 25 9.93 46.48 37.09
N ARG A 26 10.44 47.52 36.41
CA ARG A 26 9.78 48.84 36.28
C ARG A 26 9.76 49.37 34.85
N GLN A 27 10.80 49.09 34.06
CA GLN A 27 10.93 49.52 32.68
C GLN A 27 11.76 48.53 31.84
N TRP A 28 11.66 48.67 30.52
CA TRP A 28 12.50 47.95 29.58
C TRP A 28 13.88 48.60 29.51
N THR A 29 14.94 47.81 29.72
CA THR A 29 16.32 48.29 29.64
C THR A 29 16.84 48.26 28.20
N GLU A 30 18.01 48.81 27.91
CA GLU A 30 18.61 48.78 26.56
C GLU A 30 19.23 47.41 26.20
N TYR A 31 19.31 46.48 27.16
CA TYR A 31 19.81 45.14 26.92
C TYR A 31 18.81 44.34 26.09
N ALA A 32 19.07 44.23 24.79
CA ALA A 32 18.34 43.39 23.85
C ALA A 32 19.27 42.34 23.26
N THR A 33 18.82 41.09 23.25
CA THR A 33 19.50 39.99 22.57
C THR A 33 18.71 39.65 21.31
N PRO A 34 19.29 39.80 20.11
CA PRO A 34 18.70 39.25 18.90
C PRO A 34 18.51 37.75 19.10
N LEU A 35 17.27 37.27 18.99
CA LEU A 35 17.07 35.84 18.79
C LEU A 35 17.47 35.58 17.35
N ASP A 36 18.61 34.91 17.14
CA ASP A 36 18.86 34.29 15.85
C ASP A 36 17.61 33.45 15.51
N PRO A 37 16.94 33.69 14.37
CA PRO A 37 15.82 32.84 13.99
C PRO A 37 16.35 31.40 13.99
N PRO A 38 15.64 30.45 14.64
CA PRO A 38 16.09 29.07 14.66
C PRO A 38 16.37 28.67 13.22
N ALA A 39 17.59 28.19 12.96
CA ALA A 39 17.98 27.76 11.62
C ALA A 39 16.96 26.74 11.14
N TYR A 40 16.01 27.20 10.33
CA TYR A 40 14.97 26.35 9.78
C TYR A 40 15.71 25.45 8.79
N ALA A 41 16.08 24.25 9.23
CA ALA A 41 16.55 23.23 8.30
C ALA A 41 15.45 23.12 7.24
N PRO A 42 15.71 23.46 5.97
CA PRO A 42 14.68 23.46 4.96
C PRO A 42 14.02 22.08 4.97
N TYR A 43 12.70 22.08 5.11
CA TYR A 43 11.90 20.86 5.16
C TYR A 43 12.22 20.01 3.92
N GLY A 44 13.05 18.97 4.07
CA GLY A 44 13.52 18.17 2.93
C GLY A 44 15.03 17.91 2.85
N THR A 45 15.89 18.57 3.64
CA THR A 45 17.30 18.16 3.78
C THR A 45 17.46 16.99 4.75
N GLU A 46 16.69 15.92 4.56
CA GLU A 46 17.13 14.63 5.09
C GLU A 46 18.33 14.19 4.23
N VAL A 47 19.48 13.95 4.85
CA VAL A 47 20.59 13.23 4.21
C VAL A 47 20.00 11.93 3.70
N ARG A 48 19.75 11.82 2.38
CA ARG A 48 19.20 10.60 1.79
C ARG A 48 20.15 9.48 2.17
N ALA A 49 19.71 8.57 3.02
CA ALA A 49 20.44 7.36 3.32
C ALA A 49 20.58 6.60 2.00
N ARG A 50 21.73 6.77 1.34
CA ARG A 50 22.01 6.11 0.08
C ARG A 50 22.73 4.83 0.39
N VAL A 51 22.23 3.75 -0.16
CA VAL A 51 22.91 2.46 -0.10
C VAL A 51 24.09 2.49 -1.08
N ALA A 52 25.15 1.73 -0.79
CA ALA A 52 26.33 1.65 -1.64
C ALA A 52 25.97 1.36 -3.11
N ALA A 53 26.74 1.97 -4.03
CA ALA A 53 26.57 1.73 -5.45
C ALA A 53 26.78 0.23 -5.76
N GLY A 54 25.88 -0.36 -6.54
CA GLY A 54 25.93 -1.78 -6.90
C GLY A 54 25.12 -2.73 -6.01
N THR A 55 24.59 -2.30 -4.86
CA THR A 55 23.78 -3.20 -4.00
C THR A 55 22.55 -3.74 -4.74
N PRO A 56 22.24 -5.04 -4.68
CA PRO A 56 21.04 -5.61 -5.30
C PRO A 56 19.75 -4.90 -4.83
N VAL A 57 18.90 -4.50 -5.77
CA VAL A 57 17.60 -3.86 -5.48
C VAL A 57 16.43 -4.81 -5.55
N ASP A 58 16.62 -5.94 -6.21
CA ASP A 58 15.58 -6.95 -6.41
C ASP A 58 15.94 -8.21 -5.65
N THR A 59 14.92 -8.79 -5.04
CA THR A 59 15.00 -10.01 -4.22
C THR A 59 14.08 -11.05 -4.84
N VAL A 60 14.38 -12.33 -4.70
CA VAL A 60 13.49 -13.39 -5.23
C VAL A 60 12.08 -13.29 -4.63
N TRP A 61 11.99 -12.91 -3.36
CA TRP A 61 10.73 -12.79 -2.61
C TRP A 61 9.77 -11.75 -3.20
N ILE A 62 10.28 -10.60 -3.69
CA ILE A 62 9.40 -9.59 -4.31
C ILE A 62 8.78 -10.12 -5.59
N TRP A 63 9.50 -10.91 -6.39
CA TRP A 63 8.97 -11.50 -7.61
C TRP A 63 7.92 -12.58 -7.32
N LEU A 64 8.11 -13.39 -6.28
CA LEU A 64 7.09 -14.33 -5.83
C LEU A 64 5.79 -13.60 -5.45
N ILE A 65 5.86 -12.50 -4.71
CA ILE A 65 4.70 -11.66 -4.36
C ILE A 65 4.01 -11.10 -5.61
N VAL A 66 4.78 -10.62 -6.59
CA VAL A 66 4.25 -10.05 -7.84
C VAL A 66 3.50 -11.09 -8.66
N THR A 67 3.96 -12.35 -8.66
CA THR A 67 3.35 -13.44 -9.44
C THR A 67 2.19 -14.15 -8.74
N LEU A 68 2.13 -14.11 -7.41
CA LEU A 68 1.12 -14.82 -6.61
C LEU A 68 -0.34 -14.52 -7.02
N PRO A 69 -0.72 -13.25 -7.29
CA PRO A 69 -2.07 -12.94 -7.74
C PRO A 69 -2.48 -13.70 -9.01
N CYS A 70 -1.55 -13.91 -9.94
CA CYS A 70 -1.84 -14.65 -11.18
C CYS A 70 -2.18 -16.12 -10.90
N LEU A 71 -1.52 -16.74 -9.91
CA LEU A 71 -1.83 -18.11 -9.48
C LEU A 71 -3.23 -18.19 -8.85
N ALA A 72 -3.64 -17.15 -8.11
CA ALA A 72 -4.97 -17.08 -7.52
C ALA A 72 -6.09 -16.98 -8.58
N LEU A 73 -5.78 -16.60 -9.82
CA LEU A 73 -6.77 -16.54 -10.90
C LEU A 73 -7.04 -17.91 -11.55
N ILE A 74 -6.11 -18.86 -11.47
CA ILE A 74 -6.23 -20.16 -12.17
C ILE A 74 -7.52 -20.90 -11.81
N PRO A 75 -7.90 -21.04 -10.52
CA PRO A 75 -9.14 -21.72 -10.15
C PRO A 75 -10.39 -21.02 -10.68
N LEU A 76 -10.37 -19.69 -10.87
CA LEU A 76 -11.52 -18.94 -11.38
C LEU A 76 -11.87 -19.35 -12.82
N PHE A 77 -10.88 -19.65 -13.65
CA PHE A 77 -11.11 -20.10 -15.03
C PHE A 77 -11.66 -21.52 -15.12
N GLN A 78 -11.57 -22.31 -14.05
CA GLN A 78 -12.11 -23.68 -13.98
C GLN A 78 -13.54 -23.73 -13.44
N PHE A 79 -14.04 -22.63 -12.87
CA PHE A 79 -15.41 -22.53 -12.39
C PHE A 79 -16.38 -22.48 -13.59
N ASP A 80 -17.56 -23.12 -13.48
CA ASP A 80 -18.65 -23.03 -14.47
C ASP A 80 -19.73 -22.02 -14.02
N PRO A 81 -19.55 -20.72 -14.33
CA PRO A 81 -20.53 -19.70 -13.98
C PRO A 81 -21.84 -19.82 -14.77
N SER A 82 -21.84 -20.44 -15.96
CA SER A 82 -23.06 -20.52 -16.78
C SER A 82 -24.05 -21.53 -16.21
N GLY A 83 -23.56 -22.72 -15.85
CA GLY A 83 -24.37 -23.75 -15.18
C GLY A 83 -24.85 -23.31 -13.79
N TYR A 84 -23.99 -22.60 -13.04
CA TYR A 84 -24.37 -22.01 -11.75
C TYR A 84 -25.49 -20.98 -11.89
N MET A 85 -25.37 -20.04 -12.85
CA MET A 85 -26.36 -18.99 -13.07
C MET A 85 -27.72 -19.58 -13.44
N LEU A 86 -27.76 -20.58 -14.33
CA LEU A 86 -28.99 -21.27 -14.72
C LEU A 86 -29.64 -22.02 -13.56
N SER A 87 -28.84 -22.72 -12.75
CA SER A 87 -29.32 -23.42 -11.56
C SER A 87 -29.91 -22.43 -10.54
N SER A 88 -29.33 -21.24 -10.43
CA SER A 88 -29.79 -20.17 -9.54
C SER A 88 -31.15 -19.56 -9.94
N LEU A 89 -31.57 -19.70 -11.20
CA LEU A 89 -32.89 -19.25 -11.66
C LEU A 89 -34.03 -20.17 -11.22
N THR A 90 -33.73 -21.44 -10.93
CA THR A 90 -34.73 -22.49 -10.71
C THR A 90 -34.67 -23.09 -9.30
N ASP A 91 -33.50 -23.06 -8.66
CA ASP A 91 -33.29 -23.62 -7.32
C ASP A 91 -32.77 -22.54 -6.36
N PRO A 92 -33.58 -22.11 -5.36
CA PRO A 92 -33.14 -21.18 -4.33
C PRO A 92 -31.94 -21.66 -3.51
N MET A 93 -31.69 -22.99 -3.47
CA MET A 93 -30.56 -23.60 -2.74
C MET A 93 -29.29 -23.72 -3.58
N ALA A 94 -29.29 -23.27 -4.85
CA ALA A 94 -28.13 -23.32 -5.73
C ALA A 94 -26.91 -22.60 -5.12
N GLN A 95 -27.12 -21.44 -4.48
CA GLN A 95 -26.06 -20.68 -3.82
C GLN A 95 -25.44 -21.45 -2.65
N VAL A 96 -26.27 -22.10 -1.83
CA VAL A 96 -25.78 -22.89 -0.68
C VAL A 96 -24.94 -24.07 -1.18
N ARG A 97 -25.40 -24.77 -2.22
CA ARG A 97 -24.66 -25.90 -2.82
C ARG A 97 -23.30 -25.46 -3.38
N MET A 98 -23.21 -24.27 -3.97
CA MET A 98 -21.94 -23.71 -4.46
C MET A 98 -20.91 -23.55 -3.33
N TYR A 99 -21.31 -23.10 -2.14
CA TYR A 99 -20.37 -22.94 -1.02
C TYR A 99 -19.80 -24.28 -0.52
N PHE A 100 -20.49 -25.39 -0.76
CA PHE A 100 -20.01 -26.73 -0.46
C PHE A 100 -19.38 -27.44 -1.66
N ASP A 101 -19.30 -26.78 -2.81
CA ASP A 101 -18.65 -27.35 -3.98
C ASP A 101 -17.14 -27.54 -3.70
N PRO A 102 -16.59 -28.75 -3.96
CA PRO A 102 -15.17 -29.02 -3.71
C PRO A 102 -14.22 -28.05 -4.43
N MET A 103 -14.56 -27.62 -5.64
CA MET A 103 -13.75 -26.69 -6.41
C MET A 103 -13.80 -25.27 -5.81
N TYR A 104 -14.98 -24.83 -5.35
CA TYR A 104 -15.11 -23.54 -4.65
C TYR A 104 -14.31 -23.53 -3.34
N LEU A 105 -14.43 -24.59 -2.53
CA LEU A 105 -13.72 -24.70 -1.26
C LEU A 105 -12.20 -24.77 -1.45
N THR A 106 -11.72 -25.53 -2.44
CA THR A 106 -10.29 -25.61 -2.76
C THR A 106 -9.76 -24.28 -3.28
N ALA A 107 -10.49 -23.58 -4.16
CA ALA A 107 -10.13 -22.24 -4.63
C ALA A 107 -10.06 -21.23 -3.47
N THR A 108 -11.02 -21.30 -2.55
CA THR A 108 -11.07 -20.46 -1.36
C THR A 108 -9.89 -20.75 -0.42
N ALA A 109 -9.67 -22.01 -0.07
CA ALA A 109 -8.55 -22.43 0.77
C ALA A 109 -7.20 -22.06 0.15
N LEU A 110 -7.04 -22.26 -1.17
CA LEU A 110 -5.84 -21.86 -1.90
C LEU A 110 -5.64 -20.34 -1.83
N SER A 111 -6.69 -19.54 -1.95
CA SER A 111 -6.61 -18.08 -1.84
C SER A 111 -6.08 -17.64 -0.47
N TRP A 112 -6.54 -18.26 0.61
CA TRP A 112 -6.02 -18.02 1.97
C TRP A 112 -4.55 -18.43 2.10
N LEU A 113 -4.16 -19.57 1.54
CA LEU A 113 -2.77 -20.06 1.55
C LEU A 113 -1.84 -19.12 0.76
N LEU A 114 -2.25 -18.69 -0.44
CA LEU A 114 -1.49 -17.75 -1.26
C LEU A 114 -1.36 -16.38 -0.59
N TYR A 115 -2.40 -15.91 0.10
CA TYR A 115 -2.33 -14.70 0.90
C TYR A 115 -1.33 -14.83 2.06
N GLY A 116 -1.38 -15.92 2.82
CA GLY A 116 -0.41 -16.21 3.88
C GLY A 116 1.02 -16.30 3.35
N ALA A 117 1.22 -16.95 2.19
CA ALA A 117 2.50 -17.00 1.50
C ALA A 117 3.00 -15.61 1.09
N ALA A 118 2.12 -14.74 0.58
CA ALA A 118 2.48 -13.36 0.22
C ALA A 118 3.01 -12.57 1.43
N VAL A 119 2.34 -12.71 2.58
CA VAL A 119 2.78 -12.06 3.84
C VAL A 119 4.12 -12.64 4.31
N GLY A 120 4.30 -13.97 4.24
CA GLY A 120 5.57 -14.63 4.56
C GLY A 120 6.72 -14.19 3.66
N PHE A 121 6.49 -14.10 2.35
CA PHE A 121 7.49 -13.61 1.40
C PHE A 121 7.81 -12.13 1.61
N ALA A 122 6.83 -11.31 1.97
CA ALA A 122 7.08 -9.90 2.30
C ALA A 122 7.96 -9.77 3.55
N TYR A 123 7.77 -10.62 4.56
CA TYR A 123 8.67 -10.69 5.70
C TYR A 123 10.10 -11.08 5.30
N LEU A 124 10.25 -12.09 4.44
CA LEU A 124 11.57 -12.52 3.93
C LEU A 124 12.24 -11.46 3.05
N ASP A 125 11.47 -10.68 2.28
CA ASP A 125 11.97 -9.53 1.51
C ASP A 125 12.52 -8.44 2.43
N VAL A 126 11.77 -8.06 3.47
CA VAL A 126 12.24 -7.12 4.50
C VAL A 126 13.52 -7.62 5.15
N ALA A 127 13.57 -8.91 5.53
CA ALA A 127 14.77 -9.51 6.11
C ALA A 127 15.97 -9.51 5.14
N GLY A 128 15.73 -9.75 3.84
CA GLY A 128 16.74 -9.67 2.79
C GLY A 128 17.30 -8.25 2.63
N LEU A 129 16.42 -7.25 2.60
CA LEU A 129 16.82 -5.84 2.51
C LEU A 129 17.60 -5.36 3.75
N ARG A 130 17.29 -5.88 4.95
CA ARG A 130 18.11 -5.61 6.14
C ARG A 130 19.55 -6.09 5.98
N LYS A 131 19.75 -7.29 5.44
CA LYS A 131 21.08 -7.86 5.19
C LYS A 131 21.88 -7.03 4.18
N LEU A 132 21.20 -6.34 3.27
CA LEU A 132 21.78 -5.46 2.27
C LEU A 132 22.00 -4.01 2.75
N ALA A 133 21.86 -3.76 4.06
CA ALA A 133 22.06 -2.45 4.70
C ALA A 133 21.09 -1.34 4.24
N TYR A 134 19.87 -1.68 3.81
CA TYR A 134 18.81 -0.69 3.61
C TYR A 134 18.29 -0.19 4.96
N THR A 135 18.45 1.11 5.23
CA THR A 135 18.16 1.73 6.54
C THR A 135 16.68 1.98 6.78
N ARG A 136 15.93 2.39 5.75
CA ARG A 136 14.47 2.56 5.81
C ARG A 136 13.78 1.45 5.04
N GLN A 137 12.71 0.89 5.63
CA GLN A 137 11.98 -0.26 5.07
C GLN A 137 10.48 -0.10 5.28
N PHE A 138 9.71 -0.59 4.33
CA PHE A 138 8.25 -0.67 4.44
C PHE A 138 7.87 -2.01 5.05
N HIS A 139 7.25 -2.00 6.23
CA HIS A 139 6.98 -3.21 7.04
C HIS A 139 5.50 -3.59 7.09
N TRP A 140 4.61 -2.82 6.48
CA TRP A 140 3.16 -3.05 6.49
C TRP A 140 2.72 -4.09 5.47
N ALA A 141 3.27 -5.31 5.61
CA ALA A 141 2.97 -6.44 4.74
C ALA A 141 1.56 -7.02 4.93
N CYS A 142 0.92 -6.82 6.09
CA CYS A 142 -0.39 -7.41 6.38
C CYS A 142 -1.59 -6.64 5.80
N LEU A 143 -1.38 -5.45 5.24
CA LEU A 143 -2.46 -4.62 4.69
C LEU A 143 -2.89 -5.12 3.31
N SER A 144 -1.92 -5.29 2.40
CA SER A 144 -2.15 -5.83 1.06
C SER A 144 -0.80 -6.14 0.38
N PRO A 145 -0.65 -7.29 -0.30
CA PRO A 145 0.52 -7.61 -1.11
C PRO A 145 0.83 -6.54 -2.17
N PHE A 146 -0.20 -5.93 -2.77
CA PHE A 146 -0.02 -4.91 -3.80
C PHE A 146 0.53 -3.59 -3.24
N VAL A 147 -0.04 -3.14 -2.11
CA VAL A 147 0.44 -1.95 -1.38
C VAL A 147 1.89 -2.14 -0.93
N TYR A 148 2.22 -3.35 -0.47
CA TYR A 148 3.59 -3.70 -0.10
C TYR A 148 4.56 -3.56 -1.28
N VAL A 149 4.25 -4.13 -2.45
CA VAL A 149 5.11 -4.03 -3.65
C VAL A 149 5.37 -2.58 -4.05
N ILE A 150 4.34 -1.73 -4.02
CA ILE A 150 4.46 -0.30 -4.33
C ILE A 150 5.33 0.40 -3.27
N GLY A 151 4.97 0.26 -1.99
CA GLY A 151 5.67 0.92 -0.88
C GLY A 151 7.16 0.56 -0.83
N ARG A 152 7.48 -0.73 -0.96
CA ARG A 152 8.84 -1.26 -1.03
C ARG A 152 9.62 -0.69 -2.21
N SER A 153 9.02 -0.66 -3.40
CA SER A 153 9.67 -0.13 -4.60
C SER A 153 10.00 1.35 -4.50
N VAL A 154 9.13 2.16 -3.88
CA VAL A 154 9.39 3.58 -3.62
C VAL A 154 10.52 3.77 -2.61
N VAL A 155 10.51 2.99 -1.51
CA VAL A 155 11.54 3.06 -0.47
C VAL A 155 12.92 2.64 -1.00
N VAL A 156 12.99 1.60 -1.82
CA VAL A 156 14.23 1.16 -2.48
C VAL A 156 14.70 2.19 -3.50
N LYS A 157 13.80 2.73 -4.35
CA LYS A 157 14.13 3.78 -5.32
C LYS A 157 14.69 5.05 -4.66
N ARG A 158 14.16 5.43 -3.49
CA ARG A 158 14.65 6.59 -2.73
C ARG A 158 16.08 6.41 -2.20
N GLN A 159 16.48 5.19 -1.85
CA GLN A 159 17.78 4.88 -1.26
C GLN A 159 18.83 4.46 -2.31
N ALA A 160 18.44 3.73 -3.35
CA ALA A 160 19.36 3.19 -4.36
C ALA A 160 19.28 3.91 -5.72
N GLY A 161 18.29 4.78 -5.94
CA GLY A 161 18.06 5.46 -7.23
C GLY A 161 17.42 4.58 -8.32
N ARG A 162 17.27 3.27 -8.07
CA ARG A 162 16.68 2.26 -8.97
C ARG A 162 15.83 1.27 -8.16
N GLY A 163 15.15 0.32 -8.84
CA GLY A 163 14.32 -0.70 -8.18
C GLY A 163 12.81 -0.47 -8.28
N SER A 164 12.35 0.27 -9.30
CA SER A 164 10.91 0.40 -9.62
C SER A 164 10.35 -0.71 -10.50
N ALA A 165 11.17 -1.66 -10.94
CA ALA A 165 10.75 -2.73 -11.84
C ALA A 165 9.60 -3.60 -11.24
N PRO A 166 9.68 -4.07 -9.98
CA PRO A 166 8.60 -4.88 -9.42
C PRO A 166 7.25 -4.16 -9.37
N MET A 167 7.25 -2.84 -9.12
CA MET A 167 6.04 -2.01 -9.16
C MET A 167 5.42 -1.95 -10.55
N TRP A 168 6.21 -1.67 -11.58
CA TRP A 168 5.69 -1.61 -12.95
C TRP A 168 5.18 -2.96 -13.44
N VAL A 169 5.86 -4.05 -13.09
CA VAL A 169 5.40 -5.40 -13.45
C VAL A 169 4.12 -5.75 -12.70
N ALA A 170 4.01 -5.44 -11.40
CA ALA A 170 2.77 -5.64 -10.66
C ALA A 170 1.60 -4.86 -11.27
N ILE A 171 1.82 -3.59 -11.62
CA ILE A 171 0.79 -2.77 -12.30
C ILE A 171 0.40 -3.41 -13.63
N ALA A 172 1.37 -3.78 -14.47
CA ALA A 172 1.11 -4.39 -15.77
C ALA A 172 0.33 -5.71 -15.64
N LEU A 173 0.71 -6.57 -14.70
CA LEU A 173 0.02 -7.83 -14.42
C LEU A 173 -1.39 -7.59 -13.88
N SER A 174 -1.60 -6.64 -12.97
CA SER A 174 -2.92 -6.32 -12.46
C SER A 174 -3.84 -5.75 -13.55
N VAL A 175 -3.31 -4.90 -14.45
CA VAL A 175 -4.06 -4.39 -15.61
C VAL A 175 -4.40 -5.51 -16.58
N ALA A 176 -3.43 -6.38 -16.90
CA ALA A 176 -3.66 -7.53 -17.78
C ALA A 176 -4.71 -8.49 -17.19
N ALA A 177 -4.62 -8.77 -15.88
CA ALA A 177 -5.60 -9.58 -15.17
C ALA A 177 -6.99 -8.94 -15.20
N LEU A 178 -7.09 -7.62 -14.95
CA LEU A 178 -8.36 -6.90 -15.02
C LEU A 178 -8.99 -7.01 -16.42
N ILE A 179 -8.22 -6.77 -17.47
CA ILE A 179 -8.68 -6.90 -18.86
C ILE A 179 -9.13 -8.33 -19.15
N GLY A 180 -8.35 -9.33 -18.73
CA GLY A 180 -8.69 -10.74 -18.89
C GLY A 180 -9.99 -11.11 -18.18
N MET A 181 -10.18 -10.65 -16.95
CA MET A 181 -11.42 -10.86 -16.18
C MET A 181 -12.63 -10.19 -16.83
N LEU A 182 -12.47 -8.97 -17.36
CA LEU A 182 -13.56 -8.28 -18.06
C LEU A 182 -13.94 -9.00 -19.36
N ALA A 183 -12.95 -9.44 -20.14
CA ALA A 183 -13.18 -10.21 -21.36
C ALA A 183 -13.87 -11.55 -21.06
N TRP A 184 -13.39 -12.29 -20.06
CA TRP A 184 -13.99 -13.55 -19.63
C TRP A 184 -15.42 -13.37 -19.12
N SER A 185 -15.69 -12.33 -18.32
CA SER A 185 -17.04 -11.96 -17.90
C SER A 185 -17.95 -11.65 -19.10
N GLY A 186 -17.44 -10.92 -20.10
CA GLY A 186 -18.15 -10.65 -21.35
C GLY A 186 -18.53 -11.93 -22.11
N VAL A 187 -17.63 -12.92 -22.17
CA VAL A 187 -17.89 -14.24 -22.77
C VAL A 187 -19.00 -14.97 -22.01
N ILE A 188 -18.98 -14.94 -20.68
CA ILE A 188 -20.03 -15.56 -19.84
C ILE A 188 -21.39 -14.94 -20.15
N VAL A 189 -21.48 -13.60 -20.17
CA VAL A 189 -22.73 -12.89 -20.47
C VAL A 189 -23.21 -13.23 -21.89
N ALA A 190 -22.32 -13.23 -22.88
CA ALA A 190 -22.66 -13.59 -24.26
C ALA A 190 -23.19 -15.03 -24.37
N ASN A 191 -22.55 -15.99 -23.68
CA ASN A 191 -22.99 -17.38 -23.66
C ASN A 191 -24.38 -17.53 -23.03
N LEU A 192 -24.65 -16.82 -21.93
CA LEU A 192 -25.96 -16.81 -21.28
C LEU A 192 -27.05 -16.21 -22.17
N MET A 193 -26.76 -15.10 -22.86
CA MET A 193 -27.70 -14.50 -23.81
C MET A 193 -28.01 -15.43 -24.98
N ASN A 194 -27.01 -16.13 -25.51
CA ASN A 194 -27.22 -17.10 -26.59
C ASN A 194 -28.08 -18.29 -26.12
N ALA A 195 -27.80 -18.81 -24.91
CA ALA A 195 -28.58 -19.89 -24.33
C ALA A 195 -30.06 -19.50 -24.16
N THR A 196 -30.35 -18.31 -23.64
CA THR A 196 -31.73 -17.83 -23.50
C THR A 196 -32.42 -17.60 -24.84
N LEU A 197 -31.78 -16.93 -25.80
CA LEU A 197 -32.34 -16.73 -27.15
C LEU A 197 -32.66 -18.05 -27.87
N SER A 198 -31.78 -19.05 -27.75
CA SER A 198 -32.02 -20.37 -28.32
C SER A 198 -33.26 -21.04 -27.72
N SER A 199 -33.49 -20.90 -26.41
CA SER A 199 -34.67 -21.48 -25.75
C SER A 199 -35.99 -20.90 -26.25
N TYR A 200 -36.02 -19.62 -26.64
CA TYR A 200 -37.21 -18.99 -27.24
C TYR A 200 -37.43 -19.35 -28.70
N THR A 201 -36.41 -19.82 -29.42
CA THR A 201 -36.53 -20.16 -30.85
C THR A 201 -37.18 -21.53 -31.07
N TYR A 202 -37.22 -22.38 -30.04
CA TYR A 202 -37.79 -23.74 -30.08
C TYR A 202 -39.10 -23.88 -29.28
N MET A 203 -39.73 -22.77 -28.88
CA MET A 203 -41.10 -22.71 -28.32
C MET A 203 -42.07 -22.15 -29.36
#